data_AF-A0A7U9R6U4-F1
#
_entry.id   AF-A0A7U9R6U4-F1
#
_cell.length_a   1.000
_cell.length_b   1.000
_cell.length_c   1.000
_cell.angle_alpha   90.00
_cell.angle_beta   90.00
_cell.angle_gamma   90.00
#
_symmetry.space_group_name_H-M   'P 1'
#
loop_
_entity.id
_entity.type
_entity.pdbx_description
1 polymer ?
#
loop_
_entity_poly.entity_id
_entity_poly.type
_entity_poly.pdbx_seq_one_letter_code
_entity_poly.pdbx_strand_id
1 'polypeptide(L)'
;MLSQNDFKTLIKSTSNQNLKKALTLSYHFGLRAAECAKLKYEDIKNNGISIIDSKGKRSRFIPAESEKQKQILMQFKEKEQGRVCPVQHQSLEQAFRRELKKNGIAIQNGAFHTCRKAYATRKYKEYRENSSIKESLSKVSVNLGHGANRFELMKEYICTALV
;
A
#
# COMPACT_ATOMS: atom_id res chain seq x y z
N MET A 1 8.09 7.53 -7.13
CA MET A 1 7.35 6.41 -6.49
C MET A 1 8.17 5.13 -6.64
N LEU A 2 7.85 4.07 -5.90
CA LEU A 2 8.52 2.77 -6.08
C LEU A 2 8.10 2.16 -7.43
N SER A 3 9.03 1.80 -8.30
CA SER A 3 8.70 1.12 -9.56
C SER A 3 8.37 -0.37 -9.33
N GLN A 4 7.80 -1.03 -10.34
CA GLN A 4 7.55 -2.48 -10.26
C GLN A 4 8.85 -3.28 -10.17
N ASN A 5 9.91 -2.84 -10.85
CA ASN A 5 11.21 -3.49 -10.81
C ASN A 5 11.85 -3.31 -9.43
N ASP A 6 11.81 -2.10 -8.87
CA ASP A 6 12.30 -1.85 -7.50
C ASP A 6 11.57 -2.71 -6.48
N PHE A 7 10.24 -2.82 -6.58
CA PHE A 7 9.44 -3.69 -5.72
C PHE A 7 9.88 -5.16 -5.82
N LYS A 8 10.04 -5.68 -7.05
CA LYS A 8 10.51 -7.06 -7.26
C LYS A 8 11.90 -7.27 -6.66
N THR A 9 12.83 -6.33 -6.88
CA THR A 9 14.18 -6.36 -6.31
C THR A 9 14.12 -6.41 -4.78
N LEU A 10 13.36 -5.52 -4.15
CA LEU A 10 13.23 -5.46 -2.69
C LEU A 10 12.61 -6.73 -2.09
N ILE A 11 11.56 -7.28 -2.70
CA ILE A 11 10.93 -8.54 -2.25
C ILE A 11 11.92 -9.70 -2.36
N LYS A 12 12.75 -9.73 -3.39
CA LYS A 12 13.76 -10.79 -3.59
C LYS A 12 14.94 -10.64 -2.63
N SER A 13 15.44 -9.43 -2.42
CA SER A 13 16.69 -9.19 -1.67
C SER A 13 16.53 -9.08 -0.16
N THR A 14 15.33 -8.78 0.34
CA THR A 14 15.10 -8.67 1.79
C THR A 14 14.89 -10.02 2.45
N SER A 15 15.65 -10.27 3.51
CA SER A 15 15.45 -11.40 4.44
C SER A 15 14.44 -11.07 5.55
N ASN A 16 14.09 -9.78 5.72
CA ASN A 16 13.16 -9.34 6.75
C ASN A 16 11.72 -9.67 6.36
N GLN A 17 11.15 -10.69 6.99
CA GLN A 17 9.79 -11.16 6.71
C GLN A 17 8.72 -10.11 7.01
N ASN A 18 8.89 -9.30 8.06
CA ASN A 18 7.93 -8.24 8.40
C ASN A 18 7.93 -7.12 7.35
N LEU A 19 9.11 -6.75 6.86
CA LEU A 19 9.22 -5.80 5.75
C LEU A 19 8.60 -6.38 4.47
N LYS A 20 8.90 -7.64 4.14
CA LYS A 20 8.35 -8.33 2.96
C LYS A 20 6.82 -8.31 2.96
N LYS A 21 6.20 -8.69 4.09
CA LYS A 21 4.74 -8.62 4.27
C LYS A 21 4.21 -7.19 4.12
N ALA A 22 4.83 -6.23 4.79
CA ALA A 22 4.40 -4.83 4.74
C ALA A 22 4.51 -4.23 3.32
N LEU A 23 5.59 -4.55 2.59
CA LEU A 23 5.78 -4.16 1.19
C LEU A 23 4.65 -4.72 0.31
N THR A 24 4.38 -6.02 0.43
CA THR A 24 3.29 -6.69 -0.30
C THR A 24 1.95 -6.00 -0.03
N LEU A 25 1.60 -5.77 1.24
CA LEU A 25 0.34 -5.12 1.63
C LEU A 25 0.26 -3.68 1.11
N SER A 26 1.33 -2.89 1.23
CA SER A 26 1.33 -1.49 0.79
C SER A 26 1.29 -1.36 -0.73
N TYR A 27 2.03 -2.19 -1.46
CA TYR A 27 2.11 -2.13 -2.92
C TYR A 27 0.85 -2.67 -3.62
N HIS A 28 0.21 -3.69 -3.03
CA HIS A 28 -0.98 -4.32 -3.62
C HIS A 28 -2.31 -3.78 -3.12
N PHE A 29 -2.39 -3.26 -1.89
CA PHE A 29 -3.63 -2.78 -1.28
C PHE A 29 -3.52 -1.32 -0.80
N GLY A 30 -2.37 -0.68 -1.02
CA GLY A 30 -2.20 0.73 -0.72
C GLY A 30 -2.02 1.04 0.77
N LEU A 31 -1.86 0.08 1.69
CA LEU A 31 -1.79 0.36 3.14
C LEU A 31 -0.65 1.32 3.54
N ARG A 32 -0.87 2.11 4.60
CA ARG A 32 0.18 2.91 5.28
C ARG A 32 1.09 1.99 6.12
N ALA A 33 2.33 2.39 6.41
CA ALA A 33 3.23 1.63 7.28
C ALA A 33 2.60 1.32 8.65
N ALA A 34 1.94 2.32 9.25
CA ALA A 34 1.21 2.16 10.51
C ALA A 34 -0.01 1.22 10.40
N GLU A 35 -0.68 1.18 9.25
CA GLU A 35 -1.75 0.21 9.01
C GLU A 35 -1.18 -1.19 8.92
N CYS A 36 -0.07 -1.40 8.18
CA CYS A 36 0.61 -2.70 8.13
C CYS A 36 1.06 -3.20 9.51
N ALA A 37 1.55 -2.30 10.37
CA ALA A 37 2.03 -2.63 11.72
C ALA A 37 0.90 -2.96 12.73
N LYS A 38 -0.33 -2.53 12.45
CA LYS A 38 -1.52 -2.77 13.29
C LYS A 38 -2.41 -3.90 12.77
N LEU A 39 -2.36 -4.16 11.46
CA LEU A 39 -3.20 -5.14 10.79
C LEU A 39 -3.07 -6.51 11.45
N LYS A 40 -4.20 -7.12 11.78
CA LYS A 40 -4.27 -8.47 12.31
C LYS A 40 -4.72 -9.45 11.23
N TYR A 41 -4.48 -10.74 11.46
CA TYR A 41 -4.96 -11.77 10.53
C TYR A 41 -6.49 -11.82 10.45
N GLU A 42 -7.20 -11.54 11.55
CA GLU A 42 -8.67 -11.45 11.61
C GLU A 42 -9.27 -10.34 10.73
N ASP A 43 -8.49 -9.31 10.41
CA ASP A 43 -8.91 -8.22 9.53
C ASP A 43 -8.88 -8.62 8.05
N ILE A 44 -8.20 -9.72 7.71
CA ILE A 44 -8.02 -10.21 6.34
C ILE A 44 -9.08 -11.27 6.02
N LYS A 45 -9.88 -10.98 5.00
CA LYS A 45 -10.92 -11.87 4.46
C LYS A 45 -10.59 -12.25 3.02
N ASN A 46 -11.22 -13.30 2.50
CA ASN A 46 -10.98 -13.76 1.12
C ASN A 46 -11.28 -12.68 0.07
N ASN A 47 -12.22 -11.78 0.37
CA ASN A 47 -12.67 -10.71 -0.52
C ASN A 47 -12.01 -9.34 -0.25
N GLY A 48 -11.13 -9.22 0.75
CA GLY A 48 -10.49 -7.94 1.05
C GLY A 48 -9.95 -7.79 2.47
N ILE A 49 -9.48 -6.58 2.78
CA ILE A 49 -8.85 -6.22 4.05
C ILE A 49 -9.68 -5.14 4.76
N SER A 50 -10.01 -5.37 6.02
CA SER A 50 -10.62 -4.37 6.89
C SER A 50 -9.53 -3.54 7.56
N ILE A 51 -9.52 -2.23 7.34
CA ILE A 51 -8.63 -1.32 8.06
C ILE A 51 -9.43 -0.65 9.17
N ILE A 52 -9.00 -0.86 10.41
CA ILE A 52 -9.64 -0.34 11.62
C ILE A 52 -8.76 0.77 12.21
N ASP A 53 -9.38 1.84 12.71
CA ASP A 53 -8.73 2.92 13.47
C ASP A 53 -7.47 3.48 12.79
N SER A 54 -7.59 3.80 11.50
CA SER A 54 -6.55 4.54 10.80
C SER A 54 -6.48 6.00 11.25
N LYS A 55 -5.56 6.77 10.66
CA LYS A 55 -5.40 8.21 10.94
C LYS A 55 -6.75 8.93 10.84
N GLY A 56 -7.15 9.61 11.92
CA GLY A 56 -8.44 10.29 12.03
C GLY A 56 -9.62 9.38 12.42
N LYS A 57 -9.36 8.20 13.00
CA LYS A 57 -10.37 7.19 13.42
C LYS A 57 -11.24 6.68 12.25
N ARG A 58 -10.70 6.70 11.03
CA ARG A 58 -11.41 6.24 9.84
C ARG A 58 -11.14 4.76 9.63
N SER A 59 -12.22 4.00 9.55
CA SER A 59 -12.19 2.60 9.13
C SER A 59 -12.62 2.48 7.67
N ARG A 60 -12.05 1.52 6.93
CA ARG A 60 -12.43 1.25 5.53
C ARG A 60 -12.22 -0.21 5.18
N PHE A 61 -13.00 -0.70 4.23
CA PHE A 61 -12.76 -2.00 3.61
C PHE A 61 -12.04 -1.80 2.27
N ILE A 62 -11.01 -2.60 2.02
CA ILE A 62 -10.25 -2.59 0.76
C ILE A 62 -10.53 -3.92 0.05
N PRO A 63 -11.32 -3.94 -1.03
CA PRO A 63 -11.63 -5.18 -1.74
C PRO A 63 -10.40 -5.75 -2.46
N ALA A 64 -10.38 -7.07 -2.62
CA ALA A 64 -9.48 -7.76 -3.54
C ALA A 64 -10.11 -7.77 -4.94
N GLU A 65 -9.61 -6.92 -5.82
CA GLU A 65 -10.18 -6.68 -7.15
C GLU A 65 -9.50 -7.53 -8.25
N SER A 66 -8.32 -8.10 -7.96
CA SER A 66 -7.57 -8.94 -8.89
C SER A 66 -7.29 -10.32 -8.32
N GLU A 67 -7.10 -11.30 -9.20
CA GLU A 67 -6.78 -12.67 -8.78
C GLU A 67 -5.48 -12.74 -7.99
N LYS A 68 -4.49 -11.93 -8.38
CA LYS A 68 -3.23 -11.76 -7.63
C LYS A 68 -3.48 -11.25 -6.20
N GLN A 69 -4.39 -10.30 -6.00
CA GLN A 69 -4.72 -9.84 -4.65
C GLN A 69 -5.39 -10.96 -3.84
N LYS A 70 -6.32 -11.72 -4.42
CA LYS A 70 -6.96 -12.85 -3.72
C LYS A 70 -5.93 -13.90 -3.29
N GLN A 71 -5.00 -14.28 -4.18
CA GLN A 71 -3.90 -15.21 -3.86
C GLN A 71 -3.04 -14.69 -2.70
N ILE A 72 -2.70 -13.40 -2.71
CA ILE A 72 -1.96 -12.78 -1.60
C ILE A 72 -2.74 -12.91 -0.28
N LEU A 73 -4.05 -12.62 -0.28
CA LEU A 73 -4.86 -12.73 0.94
C LEU A 73 -4.95 -14.17 1.46
N MET A 74 -5.04 -15.16 0.57
CA MET A 74 -5.01 -16.58 0.96
C MET A 74 -3.71 -16.95 1.68
N GLN A 75 -2.55 -16.52 1.17
CA GLN A 75 -1.24 -16.76 1.79
C GLN A 75 -1.12 -16.14 3.20
N PHE A 76 -1.79 -15.02 3.46
CA PHE A 76 -1.79 -14.42 4.79
C PHE A 76 -2.69 -15.18 5.76
N LYS A 77 -3.79 -15.78 5.27
CA LYS A 77 -4.79 -16.45 6.10
C LYS A 77 -4.33 -17.78 6.69
N GLU A 78 -3.35 -18.44 6.07
CA GLU A 78 -2.72 -19.67 6.58
C GLU A 78 -2.01 -19.48 7.94
N LYS A 79 -1.93 -18.24 8.46
CA LYS A 79 -1.33 -17.93 9.76
C LYS A 79 -2.41 -17.35 10.66
N GLU A 80 -2.68 -18.04 11.76
CA GLU A 80 -4.02 -17.95 12.35
C GLU A 80 -4.21 -16.80 13.36
N GLN A 81 -3.16 -16.23 13.97
CA GLN A 81 -3.35 -15.29 15.09
C GLN A 81 -2.36 -14.13 15.19
N GLY A 82 -2.85 -13.01 15.73
CA GLY A 82 -2.06 -11.82 16.06
C GLY A 82 -1.88 -10.82 14.92
N ARG A 83 -0.85 -9.98 15.05
CA ARG A 83 -0.49 -8.95 14.05
C ARG A 83 0.27 -9.57 12.89
N VAL A 84 -0.09 -9.18 11.67
CA VAL A 84 0.57 -9.63 10.43
C VAL A 84 2.05 -9.24 10.41
N CYS A 85 2.33 -8.00 10.82
CA CYS A 85 3.66 -7.45 11.01
C CYS A 85 3.82 -7.01 12.48
N PRO A 86 4.28 -7.89 13.39
CA PRO A 86 4.39 -7.60 14.84
C PRO A 86 5.61 -6.71 15.17
N VAL A 87 5.76 -5.59 14.46
CA VAL A 87 6.83 -4.58 14.66
C VAL A 87 6.24 -3.18 14.67
N GLN A 88 7.00 -2.19 15.12
CA GLN A 88 6.59 -0.79 15.01
C GLN A 88 6.74 -0.30 13.57
N HIS A 89 5.92 0.69 13.19
CA HIS A 89 5.96 1.25 11.84
C HIS A 89 7.29 1.95 11.54
N GLN A 90 7.92 2.57 12.54
CA GLN A 90 9.25 3.17 12.40
C GLN A 90 10.30 2.10 12.08
N SER A 91 10.18 0.89 12.64
CA SER A 91 11.06 -0.23 12.31
C SER A 91 10.90 -0.68 10.85
N LEU A 92 9.66 -0.70 10.32
CA LEU A 92 9.40 -0.98 8.91
C LEU A 92 10.02 0.08 8.00
N GLU A 93 9.88 1.35 8.35
CA GLU A 93 10.46 2.47 7.60
C GLU A 93 11.99 2.43 7.59
N GLN A 94 12.61 2.14 8.74
CA GLN A 94 14.06 1.98 8.82
C GLN A 94 14.55 0.78 8.01
N ALA A 95 13.88 -0.37 8.13
CA ALA A 95 14.22 -1.57 7.36
C ALA A 95 14.10 -1.30 5.85
N PHE A 96 13.04 -0.62 5.42
CA PHE A 96 12.85 -0.20 4.04
C PHE A 96 13.99 0.68 3.53
N ARG A 97 14.37 1.73 4.29
CA ARG A 97 15.49 2.62 3.92
C ARG A 97 16.82 1.88 3.81
N ARG A 98 17.07 0.90 4.69
CA ARG A 98 18.27 0.05 4.61
C ARG A 98 18.29 -0.79 3.34
N GLU A 99 17.16 -1.41 2.98
CA GLU A 99 17.06 -2.19 1.74
C GLU A 99 17.19 -1.32 0.49
N LEU A 100 16.61 -0.10 0.48
CA LEU A 100 16.83 0.84 -0.63
C LEU A 100 18.32 1.14 -0.82
N LYS A 101 19.03 1.49 0.26
CA LYS A 101 20.47 1.78 0.22
C LYS A 101 21.27 0.56 -0.26
N LYS A 102 20.97 -0.63 0.28
CA LYS A 102 21.64 -1.89 -0.09
C LYS A 102 21.50 -2.23 -1.57
N ASN A 103 20.34 -1.95 -2.16
CA ASN A 103 20.05 -2.28 -3.56
C ASN A 103 20.33 -1.10 -4.51
N GLY A 104 20.90 0.01 -4.02
CA GLY A 104 21.18 1.20 -4.86
C GLY A 104 19.94 1.89 -5.42
N ILE A 105 18.77 1.72 -4.79
CA ILE A 105 17.49 2.24 -5.28
C ILE A 105 17.31 3.67 -4.76
N ALA A 106 17.43 4.65 -5.66
CA ALA A 106 17.22 6.06 -5.34
C ALA A 106 15.73 6.42 -5.42
N ILE A 107 15.13 6.79 -4.28
CA ILE A 107 13.74 7.26 -4.21
C ILE A 107 13.70 8.65 -3.59
N GLN A 108 13.25 9.64 -4.36
CA GLN A 108 12.97 10.98 -3.83
C GLN A 108 11.91 10.93 -2.73
N ASN A 109 12.18 11.60 -1.62
CA ASN A 109 11.36 11.62 -0.40
C ASN A 109 11.20 10.26 0.31
N GLY A 110 12.01 9.24 -0.06
CA GLY A 110 12.56 8.11 0.74
C GLY A 110 11.66 7.27 1.65
N ALA A 111 10.38 7.58 1.76
CA ALA A 111 9.49 7.00 2.74
C ALA A 111 8.86 5.72 2.19
N PHE A 112 8.58 4.78 3.09
CA PHE A 112 7.74 3.61 2.84
C PHE A 112 6.44 3.97 2.08
N HIS A 113 5.98 5.20 2.26
CA HIS A 113 4.90 5.85 1.54
C HIS A 113 4.95 5.74 0.01
N THR A 114 6.14 5.58 -0.58
CA THR A 114 6.32 5.42 -2.03
C THR A 114 5.69 4.14 -2.60
N CYS A 115 5.51 3.09 -1.78
CA CYS A 115 4.73 1.90 -2.13
C CYS A 115 3.26 2.27 -2.34
N ARG A 116 2.71 3.07 -1.42
CA ARG A 116 1.34 3.56 -1.49
C ARG A 116 1.12 4.51 -2.67
N LYS A 117 2.10 5.34 -3.03
CA LYS A 117 2.06 6.16 -4.25
C LYS A 117 2.02 5.31 -5.52
N ALA A 118 2.77 4.20 -5.56
CA ALA A 118 2.73 3.26 -6.68
C ALA A 118 1.34 2.63 -6.84
N TYR A 119 0.73 2.20 -5.75
CA TYR A 119 -0.66 1.72 -5.74
C TYR A 119 -1.65 2.81 -6.21
N ALA A 120 -1.56 4.02 -5.65
CA ALA A 120 -2.44 5.13 -5.98
C ALA A 120 -2.35 5.51 -7.47
N THR A 121 -1.14 5.52 -8.02
CA THR A 121 -0.89 5.83 -9.43
C THR A 121 -1.49 4.75 -10.35
N ARG A 122 -1.39 3.46 -9.99
CA ARG A 122 -2.03 2.38 -10.75
C ARG A 122 -3.56 2.50 -10.71
N LYS A 123 -4.15 2.75 -9.53
CA LYS A 123 -5.60 2.97 -9.39
C LYS A 123 -6.10 4.18 -10.16
N TYR A 124 -5.35 5.27 -10.15
CA TYR A 124 -5.68 6.44 -10.95
C TYR A 124 -5.77 6.10 -12.44
N LYS A 125 -4.79 5.37 -12.97
CA LYS A 125 -4.78 4.93 -14.37
C LYS A 125 -5.98 4.04 -14.70
N GLU A 126 -6.26 3.04 -13.87
CA GLU A 126 -7.44 2.17 -14.02
C GLU A 126 -8.75 2.99 -14.04
N TYR A 127 -8.92 3.94 -13.11
CA TYR A 127 -10.13 4.77 -13.11
C TYR A 127 -10.20 5.73 -14.30
N ARG A 128 -9.06 6.22 -14.80
CA ARG A 128 -9.00 7.10 -15.98
C ARG A 128 -9.46 6.42 -17.27
N GLU A 129 -9.50 5.10 -17.33
CA GLU A 129 -10.08 4.39 -18.49
C GLU A 129 -11.57 4.75 -18.68
N ASN A 130 -12.30 5.07 -17.60
CA ASN A 130 -13.76 5.21 -17.64
C ASN A 130 -14.29 6.44 -16.87
N SER A 131 -13.44 7.38 -16.46
CA SER A 131 -13.84 8.52 -15.63
C SER A 131 -12.98 9.75 -15.87
N SER A 132 -13.54 10.93 -15.63
CA SER A 132 -12.82 12.20 -15.73
C SER A 132 -11.67 12.28 -14.72
N ILE A 133 -10.73 13.22 -14.94
CA ILE A 133 -9.61 13.44 -14.03
C ILE A 133 -10.11 13.66 -12.59
N LYS A 134 -11.06 14.58 -12.38
CA LYS A 134 -11.58 14.91 -11.04
C LYS A 134 -12.24 13.70 -10.36
N GLU A 135 -13.03 12.93 -11.10
CA GLU A 135 -13.67 11.72 -10.58
C GLU A 135 -12.63 10.65 -10.20
N SER A 136 -11.65 10.40 -11.07
CA SER A 136 -10.56 9.45 -10.81
C SER A 136 -9.75 9.84 -9.59
N LEU A 137 -9.40 11.13 -9.42
CA LEU A 137 -8.74 11.62 -8.22
C LEU A 137 -9.60 11.40 -6.97
N SER A 138 -10.90 11.69 -7.04
CA SER A 138 -11.82 11.51 -5.92
C SER A 138 -11.95 10.04 -5.52
N LYS A 139 -12.09 9.13 -6.51
CA LYS A 139 -12.12 7.68 -6.30
C LYS A 139 -10.85 7.16 -5.63
N VAL A 140 -9.67 7.57 -6.09
CA VAL A 140 -8.38 7.20 -5.44
C VAL A 140 -8.35 7.72 -4.00
N SER A 141 -8.74 8.97 -3.77
CA SER A 141 -8.74 9.55 -2.42
C SER A 141 -9.62 8.78 -1.43
N VAL A 142 -10.82 8.39 -1.87
CA VAL A 142 -11.75 7.55 -1.09
C VAL A 142 -11.15 6.16 -0.83
N ASN A 143 -10.59 5.52 -1.87
CA ASN A 143 -9.94 4.22 -1.74
C ASN A 143 -8.77 4.23 -0.73
N LEU A 144 -8.02 5.34 -0.71
CA LEU A 144 -6.96 5.61 0.27
C LEU A 144 -7.50 6.05 1.66
N GLY A 145 -8.80 6.19 1.86
CA GLY A 145 -9.39 6.61 3.14
C GLY A 145 -9.15 8.07 3.51
N HIS A 146 -8.84 8.93 2.54
CA HIS A 146 -8.66 10.39 2.76
C HIS A 146 -9.97 11.18 2.62
N GLY A 147 -11.05 10.56 2.13
CA GLY A 147 -12.34 11.19 1.83
C GLY A 147 -12.41 11.68 0.39
N ALA A 148 -13.60 12.04 -0.09
CA ALA A 148 -13.77 12.53 -1.45
C ALA A 148 -13.10 13.90 -1.67
N ASN A 149 -12.81 14.22 -2.93
CA ASN A 149 -12.43 15.57 -3.40
C ASN A 149 -11.15 16.17 -2.79
N ARG A 150 -10.21 15.35 -2.30
CA ARG A 150 -8.90 15.82 -1.78
C ARG A 150 -7.88 16.00 -2.92
N PHE A 151 -8.20 16.83 -3.90
CA PHE A 151 -7.45 16.92 -5.17
C PHE A 151 -5.99 17.32 -4.99
N GLU A 152 -5.69 18.36 -4.22
CA GLU A 152 -4.29 18.78 -3.96
C GLU A 152 -3.47 17.68 -3.30
N LEU A 153 -4.05 16.97 -2.33
CA LEU A 153 -3.41 15.81 -1.71
C LEU A 153 -3.16 14.70 -2.74
N MET A 154 -4.08 14.45 -3.66
CA MET A 154 -3.92 13.38 -4.66
C MET A 154 -2.84 13.70 -5.69
N LYS A 155 -2.61 14.99 -6.00
CA LYS A 155 -1.46 15.41 -6.84
C LYS A 155 -0.12 15.00 -6.23
N GLU A 156 0.00 14.97 -4.90
CA GLU A 156 1.21 14.48 -4.25
C GLU A 156 1.37 12.95 -4.35
N TYR A 157 0.27 12.20 -4.44
CA TYR A 157 0.28 10.74 -4.46
C TYR A 157 0.47 10.17 -5.87
N ILE A 158 -0.11 10.82 -6.87
CA ILE A 158 -0.14 10.34 -8.25
C ILE A 158 1.11 10.83 -8.97
N CYS A 159 2.00 9.90 -9.28
CA CYS A 159 3.29 10.20 -9.90
C CYS A 159 3.25 9.96 -11.42
N THR A 160 2.25 10.53 -12.09
CA THR A 160 2.10 10.51 -13.55
C THR A 160 1.44 11.82 -13.99
N ALA A 161 1.59 12.18 -15.27
CA ALA A 161 0.87 13.32 -15.83
C ALA A 161 -0.64 13.14 -15.65
N LEU A 162 -1.33 14.19 -15.21
CA LEU A 162 -2.78 14.23 -15.12
C LEU A 162 -3.34 14.61 -16.49
N VAL A 163 -3.39 13.62 -17.38
CA VAL A 163 -4.03 13.71 -18.70
C VAL A 163 -5.30 12.86 -18.74
#